data_AF-A0A9D2JPI8-F1
#
_entry.id   AF-A0A9D2JPI8-F1
#
_cell.length_a   1.000
_cell.length_b   1.000
_cell.length_c   1.000
_cell.angle_alpha   90.00
_cell.angle_beta   90.00
_cell.angle_gamma   90.00
#
_symmetry.space_group_name_H-M   'P 1'
#
loop_
_entity.id
_entity.type
_entity.pdbx_description
1 polymer ?
#
loop_
_entity_poly.entity_id
_entity_poly.type
_entity_poly.pdbx_seq_one_letter_code
_entity_poly.pdbx_strand_id
1 'polypeptide(L)'
;MIQIRLGRRLAMLLAALLLCLTAALTVHAADDALAPHAEPGDMDYIRDYIVTVDLREDGSADITYDIDWQVIAGDKTDYLTWVKIGLANAHVDSLTPLTDTIADLQYSDDGGSYAQVVFARRYYSPEVAAENGGESSVRFAFSVHQSHLFTLNDDGTANFTFTPGWFDDLSVGNMQIRWRNGEGFLADNTRVEGDYLVWDFGALAHGQAARAHVTVPVTYSAAFAPDAAMAPEDYGAESEPGDLPDALGPFFVFLVFAIAVFAIAASRTPRWGGGLGGGIDPGDWFWYTNGLHTIRRARGMPPPVGYRRTDPPRNFQPGGGSSRGGGVGRRDGGDHHSSCACACASSCACACACAGGGRAGCTAKDFYTVKLTSGAAGEEAPHES
;
A
#
# COMPACT_ATOMS: atom_id res chain seq x y z
N MET A 1 -67.60 0.50 14.07
CA MET A 1 -66.63 1.37 14.78
C MET A 1 -65.28 0.73 15.09
N ILE A 2 -65.19 -0.59 15.34
CA ILE A 2 -63.92 -1.27 15.69
C ILE A 2 -62.98 -1.44 14.48
N GLN A 3 -63.51 -1.78 13.30
CA GLN A 3 -62.75 -1.99 12.05
C GLN A 3 -61.99 -0.72 11.58
N ILE A 4 -62.58 0.47 11.75
CA ILE A 4 -61.98 1.76 11.36
C ILE A 4 -60.80 2.14 12.29
N ARG A 5 -60.87 1.74 13.57
CA ARG A 5 -59.77 1.98 14.54
C ARG A 5 -58.58 1.06 14.32
N LEU A 6 -58.82 -0.17 13.84
CA LEU A 6 -57.76 -1.13 13.51
C LEU A 6 -56.99 -0.70 12.26
N GLY A 7 -57.68 -0.25 11.21
CA GLY A 7 -57.06 0.25 9.98
C GLY A 7 -56.18 1.49 10.19
N ARG A 8 -56.61 2.43 11.04
CA ARG A 8 -55.79 3.61 11.40
C ARG A 8 -54.52 3.26 12.17
N ARG A 9 -54.58 2.27 13.06
CA ARG A 9 -53.40 1.80 13.81
C ARG A 9 -52.41 1.07 12.90
N LEU A 10 -52.92 0.26 11.96
CA LEU A 10 -52.09 -0.44 10.98
C LEU A 10 -51.41 0.55 10.01
N ALA A 11 -52.13 1.58 9.56
CA ALA A 11 -51.57 2.63 8.69
C ALA A 11 -50.49 3.46 9.40
N MET A 12 -50.66 3.78 10.68
CA MET A 12 -49.62 4.46 11.46
C MET A 12 -48.38 3.58 11.71
N LEU A 13 -48.58 2.29 11.94
CA LEU A 13 -47.46 1.33 12.07
C LEU A 13 -46.69 1.18 10.75
N LEU A 14 -47.39 1.07 9.62
CA LEU A 14 -46.77 1.03 8.28
C LEU A 14 -46.03 2.33 7.95
N ALA A 15 -46.61 3.49 8.27
CA ALA A 15 -45.95 4.78 8.07
C ALA A 15 -44.70 4.93 8.94
N ALA A 16 -44.75 4.49 10.20
CA ALA A 16 -43.59 4.48 11.09
C ALA A 16 -42.51 3.49 10.61
N LEU A 17 -42.89 2.31 10.12
CA LEU A 17 -41.95 1.34 9.58
C LEU A 17 -41.29 1.84 8.29
N LEU A 18 -42.05 2.52 7.43
CA LEU A 18 -41.53 3.16 6.22
C LEU A 18 -40.57 4.31 6.58
N LEU A 19 -40.89 5.10 7.60
CA LEU A 19 -40.03 6.18 8.10
C LEU A 19 -38.72 5.63 8.68
N CYS A 20 -38.79 4.53 9.45
CA CYS A 20 -37.62 3.82 9.97
C CYS A 20 -36.79 3.20 8.84
N LEU A 21 -37.41 2.64 7.80
CA LEU A 21 -36.70 2.15 6.63
C LEU A 21 -36.00 3.29 5.88
N THR A 22 -36.68 4.43 5.66
CA THR A 22 -36.06 5.59 5.00
C THR A 22 -34.91 6.16 5.83
N ALA A 23 -35.02 6.19 7.16
CA ALA A 23 -33.94 6.61 8.05
C ALA A 23 -32.75 5.63 8.01
N ALA A 24 -33.01 4.32 7.95
CA ALA A 24 -31.97 3.30 7.82
C ALA A 24 -31.26 3.34 6.46
N LEU A 25 -31.98 3.67 5.38
CA LEU A 25 -31.43 3.86 4.04
C LEU A 25 -30.61 5.15 3.91
N THR A 26 -30.95 6.23 4.63
CA THR A 26 -30.15 7.46 4.63
C THR A 26 -28.83 7.33 5.41
N VAL A 27 -28.77 6.45 6.41
CA VAL A 27 -27.53 6.21 7.18
C VAL A 27 -26.48 5.50 6.32
N HIS A 28 -26.87 4.57 5.43
CA HIS A 28 -25.94 3.91 4.50
C HIS A 28 -25.46 4.81 3.35
N ALA A 29 -26.11 5.95 3.10
CA ALA A 29 -25.68 6.89 2.05
C ALA A 29 -24.67 7.93 2.56
N ALA A 30 -24.45 8.02 3.88
CA ALA A 30 -23.51 8.98 4.46
C ALA A 30 -22.05 8.51 4.36
N ASP A 31 -21.80 7.20 4.34
CA ASP A 31 -20.44 6.64 4.27
C ASP A 31 -19.77 6.88 2.90
N ASP A 32 -20.52 6.74 1.79
CA ASP A 32 -20.01 7.00 0.43
C ASP A 32 -19.66 8.48 0.17
N ALA A 33 -20.17 9.40 0.98
CA ALA A 33 -19.93 10.85 0.81
C ALA A 33 -18.64 11.34 1.50
N LEU A 34 -18.13 10.60 2.48
CA LEU A 34 -16.95 11.02 3.25
C LEU A 34 -15.64 10.64 2.56
N ALA A 35 -15.57 9.44 1.98
CA ALA A 35 -14.36 8.90 1.36
C ALA A 35 -14.70 8.13 0.08
N PRO A 36 -14.97 8.82 -1.04
CA PRO A 36 -15.51 8.21 -2.26
C PRO A 36 -14.56 7.22 -2.96
N HIS A 37 -13.30 7.16 -2.54
CA HIS A 37 -12.27 6.30 -3.10
C HIS A 37 -11.72 5.27 -2.09
N ALA A 38 -12.22 5.26 -0.85
CA ALA A 38 -11.82 4.29 0.15
C ALA A 38 -12.46 2.92 -0.10
N GLU A 39 -11.70 1.86 0.18
CA GLU A 39 -12.16 0.48 0.07
C GLU A 39 -12.69 -0.05 1.42
N PRO A 40 -13.59 -1.05 1.42
CA PRO A 40 -14.03 -1.68 2.66
C PRO A 40 -12.85 -2.27 3.45
N GLY A 41 -12.64 -1.76 4.66
CA GLY A 41 -11.51 -2.14 5.51
C GLY A 41 -10.50 -1.00 5.71
N ASP A 42 -10.55 0.05 4.89
CA ASP A 42 -9.76 1.25 5.08
C ASP A 42 -10.13 1.91 6.42
N MET A 43 -9.11 2.25 7.19
CA MET A 43 -9.29 2.95 8.47
C MET A 43 -9.25 4.46 8.30
N ASP A 44 -8.58 4.92 7.24
CA ASP A 44 -8.31 6.31 6.95
C ASP A 44 -8.44 6.59 5.46
N TYR A 45 -8.56 7.86 5.13
CA TYR A 45 -8.64 8.38 3.79
C TYR A 45 -7.93 9.73 3.73
N ILE A 46 -7.04 9.92 2.75
CA ILE A 46 -6.44 11.24 2.53
C ILE A 46 -7.31 11.98 1.53
N ARG A 47 -7.94 13.08 1.96
CA ARG A 47 -8.80 13.88 1.09
C ARG A 47 -7.98 14.67 0.09
N ASP A 48 -6.96 15.36 0.58
CA ASP A 48 -6.04 16.17 -0.22
C ASP A 48 -4.60 15.89 0.21
N TYR A 49 -3.74 15.67 -0.78
CA TYR A 49 -2.30 15.51 -0.61
C TYR A 49 -1.57 16.41 -1.60
N ILE A 50 -1.03 17.53 -1.09
CA ILE A 50 -0.36 18.53 -1.89
C ILE A 50 1.11 18.56 -1.49
N VAL A 51 1.98 18.26 -2.45
CA VAL A 51 3.42 18.33 -2.26
C VAL A 51 3.97 19.50 -3.05
N THR A 52 4.62 20.45 -2.37
CA THR A 52 5.23 21.62 -2.99
C THR A 52 6.74 21.53 -2.90
N VAL A 53 7.44 21.66 -4.02
CA VAL A 53 8.89 21.58 -4.13
C VAL A 53 9.45 22.94 -4.54
N ASP A 54 10.30 23.50 -3.68
CA ASP A 54 11.03 24.74 -3.94
C ASP A 54 12.54 24.43 -3.95
N LEU A 55 13.17 24.57 -5.12
CA LEU A 55 14.61 24.35 -5.28
C LEU A 55 15.42 25.47 -4.63
N ARG A 56 16.52 25.07 -3.97
CA ARG A 56 17.56 25.97 -3.47
C ARG A 56 18.63 26.19 -4.53
N GLU A 57 19.49 27.20 -4.30
CA GLU A 57 20.57 27.55 -5.22
C GLU A 57 21.60 26.41 -5.38
N ASP A 58 21.76 25.56 -4.37
CA ASP A 58 22.67 24.40 -4.37
C ASP A 58 22.07 23.14 -5.03
N GLY A 59 20.82 23.19 -5.51
CA GLY A 59 20.15 22.04 -6.14
C GLY A 59 19.43 21.09 -5.17
N SER A 60 19.59 21.30 -3.86
CA SER A 60 18.71 20.69 -2.86
C SER A 60 17.32 21.34 -2.91
N ALA A 61 16.34 20.78 -2.20
CA ALA A 61 14.97 21.29 -2.21
C ALA A 61 14.36 21.37 -0.82
N ASP A 62 13.58 22.43 -0.59
CA ASP A 62 12.57 22.47 0.46
C ASP A 62 11.27 21.86 -0.09
N ILE A 63 10.86 20.74 0.49
CA ILE A 63 9.66 20.01 0.10
C ILE A 63 8.63 20.16 1.21
N THR A 64 7.50 20.78 0.90
CA THR A 64 6.37 20.93 1.82
C THR A 64 5.32 19.88 1.53
N TYR A 65 4.96 19.10 2.54
CA TYR A 65 3.87 18.14 2.52
C TYR A 65 2.68 18.76 3.25
N ASP A 66 1.56 19.00 2.56
CA ASP A 66 0.30 19.49 3.13
C ASP A 66 -0.78 18.45 2.90
N ILE A 67 -1.28 17.86 3.98
CA ILE A 67 -2.11 16.67 3.96
C ILE A 67 -3.38 16.92 4.77
N ASP A 68 -4.53 16.72 4.13
CA ASP A 68 -5.83 16.64 4.79
C ASP A 68 -6.23 15.17 4.96
N TRP A 69 -6.12 14.68 6.18
CA TRP A 69 -6.32 13.29 6.56
C TRP A 69 -7.64 13.11 7.29
N GLN A 70 -8.39 12.08 6.93
CA GLN A 70 -9.65 11.72 7.56
C GLN A 70 -9.60 10.30 8.11
N VAL A 71 -9.98 10.15 9.39
CA VAL A 71 -10.31 8.85 9.97
C VAL A 71 -11.74 8.50 9.56
N ILE A 72 -11.93 7.31 8.99
CA ILE A 72 -13.24 6.88 8.47
C ILE A 72 -13.81 5.68 9.24
N ALA A 73 -12.95 4.86 9.85
CA ALA A 73 -13.37 3.70 10.64
C ALA A 73 -12.57 3.54 11.93
N GLY A 74 -13.01 2.61 12.77
CA GLY A 74 -12.41 2.31 14.07
C GLY A 74 -13.30 2.63 15.26
N ASP A 75 -13.02 1.95 16.38
CA ASP A 75 -13.74 2.14 17.63
C ASP A 75 -13.08 3.20 18.54
N LYS A 76 -13.51 3.25 19.82
CA LYS A 76 -13.00 4.20 20.82
C LYS A 76 -11.52 4.01 21.18
N THR A 77 -10.95 2.86 20.82
CA THR A 77 -9.55 2.48 21.05
C THR A 77 -8.70 2.59 19.78
N ASP A 78 -9.32 2.51 18.61
CA ASP A 78 -8.68 2.68 17.31
C ASP A 78 -8.64 4.16 16.87
N TYR A 79 -8.01 5.01 17.67
CA TYR A 79 -7.83 6.42 17.34
C TYR A 79 -6.47 6.69 16.69
N LEU A 80 -6.42 7.71 15.82
CA LEU A 80 -5.22 8.18 15.18
C LEU A 80 -4.46 9.11 16.13
N THR A 81 -3.17 8.82 16.35
CA THR A 81 -2.26 9.69 17.12
C THR A 81 -0.99 10.06 16.40
N TRP A 82 -0.62 9.30 15.39
CA TRP A 82 0.53 9.59 14.56
C TRP A 82 0.43 8.85 13.23
N VAL A 83 1.17 9.34 12.24
CA VAL A 83 1.34 8.75 10.90
C VAL A 83 2.82 8.75 10.50
N LYS A 84 3.20 7.87 9.56
CA LYS A 84 4.46 7.94 8.82
C LYS A 84 4.17 8.43 7.40
N ILE A 85 4.92 9.41 6.93
CA ILE A 85 4.82 9.96 5.57
C ILE A 85 6.13 9.69 4.84
N GLY A 86 6.08 9.00 3.70
CA GLY A 86 7.26 8.69 2.89
C GLY A 86 7.94 9.94 2.35
N LEU A 87 9.26 10.04 2.58
CA LEU A 87 10.13 11.11 2.08
C LEU A 87 10.86 10.64 0.83
N ALA A 88 11.34 11.56 0.01
CA ALA A 88 11.87 11.27 -1.33
C ALA A 88 13.10 10.34 -1.33
N ASN A 89 13.93 10.45 -0.30
CA ASN A 89 15.13 9.65 -0.06
C ASN A 89 15.56 9.81 1.42
N ALA A 90 16.67 9.20 1.83
CA ALA A 90 17.20 9.26 3.20
C ALA A 90 18.05 10.51 3.50
N HIS A 91 18.35 11.35 2.49
CA HIS A 91 19.16 12.56 2.63
C HIS A 91 18.29 13.70 3.15
N VAL A 92 18.00 13.64 4.45
CA VAL A 92 17.15 14.59 5.17
C VAL A 92 18.01 15.47 6.06
N ASP A 93 18.10 16.75 5.71
CA ASP A 93 18.90 17.73 6.45
C ASP A 93 18.13 18.29 7.64
N SER A 94 16.84 18.59 7.45
CA SER A 94 15.97 19.09 8.52
C SER A 94 14.49 18.82 8.24
N LEU A 95 13.72 18.74 9.33
CA LEU A 95 12.26 18.62 9.34
C LEU A 95 11.67 19.75 10.18
N THR A 96 10.68 20.46 9.65
CA THR A 96 10.04 21.59 10.33
C THR A 96 8.52 21.42 10.32
N PRO A 97 7.85 21.37 11.50
CA PRO A 97 6.40 21.38 11.56
C PRO A 97 5.85 22.76 11.14
N LEU A 98 4.81 22.78 10.33
CA LEU A 98 4.19 24.02 9.83
C LEU A 98 2.77 24.26 10.38
N THR A 99 2.17 23.25 11.03
CA THR A 99 0.85 23.34 11.68
C THR A 99 0.94 23.05 13.17
N ASP A 100 0.03 23.65 13.94
CA ASP A 100 -0.09 23.43 15.39
C ASP A 100 -0.74 22.08 15.75
N THR A 101 -1.26 21.36 14.74
CA THR A 101 -1.77 19.98 14.86
C THR A 101 -0.66 18.96 15.11
N ILE A 102 0.60 19.30 14.81
CA ILE A 102 1.77 18.44 15.01
C ILE A 102 2.36 18.74 16.40
N ALA A 103 2.38 17.74 17.28
CA ALA A 103 3.04 17.82 18.57
C ALA A 103 4.54 17.49 18.49
N ASP A 104 4.89 16.56 17.60
CA ASP A 104 6.27 16.11 17.41
C ASP A 104 6.46 15.60 15.98
N LEU A 105 7.65 15.84 15.42
CA LEU A 105 8.01 15.50 14.06
C LEU A 105 9.43 14.97 14.04
N GLN A 106 9.60 13.72 13.62
CA GLN A 106 10.90 13.06 13.63
C GLN A 106 11.15 12.31 12.33
N TYR A 107 12.41 12.24 11.93
CA TYR A 107 12.84 11.32 10.89
C TYR A 107 12.84 9.88 11.41
N SER A 108 12.44 8.94 10.56
CA SER A 108 12.44 7.50 10.83
C SER A 108 13.00 6.76 9.62
N ASP A 109 14.05 5.98 9.83
CA ASP A 109 14.64 5.04 8.86
C ASP A 109 14.04 3.62 8.92
N ASP A 110 13.12 3.39 9.88
CA ASP A 110 12.44 2.12 10.08
C ASP A 110 11.51 1.77 8.91
N GLY A 111 11.99 0.87 8.05
CA GLY A 111 11.29 0.36 6.88
C GLY A 111 11.41 1.24 5.63
N GLY A 112 12.35 2.20 5.61
CA GLY A 112 12.46 3.20 4.55
C GLY A 112 12.68 4.62 5.11
N SER A 113 12.61 5.63 4.26
CA SER A 113 12.75 7.03 4.67
C SER A 113 11.39 7.68 4.93
N TYR A 114 11.13 8.04 6.19
CA TYR A 114 9.85 8.59 6.62
C TYR A 114 9.98 9.80 7.55
N ALA A 115 9.00 10.69 7.47
CA ALA A 115 8.65 11.62 8.54
C ALA A 115 7.57 10.98 9.42
N GLN A 116 7.88 10.72 10.69
CA GLN A 116 6.90 10.35 11.69
C GLN A 116 6.27 11.61 12.28
N VAL A 117 4.99 11.80 12.02
CA VAL A 117 4.20 12.95 12.47
C VAL A 117 3.33 12.52 13.64
N VAL A 118 3.60 13.05 14.84
CA VAL A 118 2.78 12.82 16.03
C VAL A 118 1.83 13.99 16.22
N PHE A 119 0.55 13.70 16.39
CA PHE A 119 -0.48 14.72 16.54
C PHE A 119 -0.66 15.18 17.98
N ALA A 120 -1.01 16.46 18.14
CA ALA A 120 -1.34 17.07 19.44
C ALA A 120 -2.64 16.52 20.05
N ARG A 121 -3.48 15.86 19.24
CA ARG A 121 -4.79 15.36 19.62
C ARG A 121 -5.03 13.98 19.02
N ARG A 122 -6.03 13.28 19.55
CA ARG A 122 -6.53 12.01 19.02
C ARG A 122 -7.65 12.29 18.02
N TYR A 123 -7.63 11.59 16.90
CA TYR A 123 -8.69 11.64 15.90
C TYR A 123 -9.41 10.29 15.80
N TYR A 124 -10.72 10.32 15.65
CA TYR A 124 -11.61 9.16 15.76
C TYR A 124 -12.46 9.00 14.50
N SER A 125 -13.04 7.81 14.30
CA SER A 125 -14.09 7.64 13.29
C SER A 125 -15.24 8.64 13.50
N PRO A 126 -15.97 9.03 12.44
CA PRO A 126 -17.02 10.05 12.55
C PRO A 126 -18.09 9.72 13.62
N GLU A 127 -18.46 8.45 13.74
CA GLU A 127 -19.40 7.97 14.77
C GLU A 127 -18.85 8.20 16.18
N VAL A 128 -17.61 7.76 16.44
CA VAL A 128 -16.99 7.91 17.76
C VAL A 128 -16.71 9.38 18.09
N ALA A 129 -16.27 10.17 17.11
CA ALA A 129 -16.04 11.60 17.24
C ALA A 129 -17.33 12.34 17.65
N ALA A 130 -18.47 11.98 17.05
CA ALA A 130 -19.76 12.55 17.39
C ALA A 130 -20.20 12.18 18.83
N GLU A 131 -19.84 11.00 19.32
CA GLU A 131 -20.16 10.58 20.69
C GLU A 131 -19.29 11.25 21.76
N ASN A 132 -17.98 11.40 21.50
CA ASN A 132 -17.01 11.86 22.50
C ASN A 132 -16.65 13.35 22.36
N GLY A 133 -17.18 14.05 21.36
CA GLY A 133 -16.86 15.45 21.06
C GLY A 133 -15.47 15.65 20.46
N GLY A 134 -14.89 14.58 19.90
CA GLY A 134 -13.61 14.59 19.20
C GLY A 134 -13.76 15.01 17.73
N GLU A 135 -12.66 14.85 16.99
CA GLU A 135 -12.59 15.21 15.57
C GLU A 135 -12.23 13.97 14.73
N SER A 136 -12.73 13.91 13.49
CA SER A 136 -12.46 12.83 12.55
C SER A 136 -11.52 13.21 11.42
N SER A 137 -11.05 14.46 11.38
CA SER A 137 -10.18 14.97 10.33
C SER A 137 -9.08 15.83 10.91
N VAL A 138 -7.88 15.72 10.35
CA VAL A 138 -6.72 16.54 10.68
C VAL A 138 -6.07 17.03 9.42
N ARG A 139 -5.87 18.35 9.32
CA ARG A 139 -4.92 18.91 8.37
C ARG A 139 -3.60 19.14 9.07
N PHE A 140 -2.52 18.67 8.46
CA PHE A 140 -1.18 18.90 8.96
C PHE A 140 -0.23 19.17 7.81
N ALA A 141 0.74 20.04 8.07
CA ALA A 141 1.78 20.32 7.11
C ALA A 141 3.15 20.37 7.78
N PHE A 142 4.16 19.91 7.07
CA PHE A 142 5.55 20.00 7.47
C PHE A 142 6.42 20.23 6.23
N SER A 143 7.58 20.86 6.42
CA SER A 143 8.61 20.94 5.39
C SER A 143 9.80 20.05 5.74
N VAL A 144 10.42 19.49 4.71
CA VAL A 144 11.68 18.78 4.77
C VAL A 144 12.67 19.44 3.82
N HIS A 145 13.90 19.63 4.26
CA HIS A 145 15.00 20.02 3.39
C HIS A 145 15.76 18.75 2.98
N GLN A 146 15.82 18.45 1.69
CA GLN A 146 16.46 17.25 1.15
C GLN A 146 17.40 17.55 -0.02
N SER A 147 18.48 16.78 -0.08
CA SER A 147 19.46 16.76 -1.17
C SER A 147 19.38 15.43 -1.94
N HIS A 148 20.26 15.21 -2.92
CA HIS A 148 20.31 13.99 -3.75
C HIS A 148 19.01 13.73 -4.53
N LEU A 149 18.43 14.81 -5.07
CA LEU A 149 17.16 14.79 -5.81
C LEU A 149 17.34 14.83 -7.34
N PHE A 150 18.56 15.08 -7.82
CA PHE A 150 18.85 15.25 -9.24
C PHE A 150 20.08 14.48 -9.72
N THR A 151 20.11 14.27 -11.03
CA THR A 151 21.29 13.83 -11.77
C THR A 151 21.73 14.95 -12.71
N LEU A 152 23.02 15.24 -12.72
CA LEU A 152 23.62 16.16 -13.68
C LEU A 152 23.93 15.42 -14.99
N ASN A 153 23.47 15.97 -16.10
CA ASN A 153 23.68 15.42 -17.44
C ASN A 153 25.00 15.94 -18.04
N ASP A 154 25.52 15.23 -19.05
CA ASP A 154 26.73 15.63 -19.78
C ASP A 154 26.62 16.98 -20.50
N ASP A 155 25.39 17.41 -20.84
CA ASP A 155 25.10 18.71 -21.45
C ASP A 155 25.00 19.85 -20.42
N GLY A 156 25.19 19.54 -19.13
CA GLY A 156 25.13 20.47 -18.00
C GLY A 156 23.73 20.72 -17.44
N THR A 157 22.67 20.14 -18.02
CA THR A 157 21.32 20.22 -17.45
C THR A 157 21.17 19.28 -16.25
N ALA A 158 20.20 19.54 -15.37
CA ALA A 158 19.90 18.65 -14.24
C ALA A 158 18.50 18.04 -14.37
N ASN A 159 18.39 16.72 -14.19
CA ASN A 159 17.13 16.00 -14.24
C ASN A 159 16.68 15.61 -12.83
N PHE A 160 15.43 15.92 -12.50
CA PHE A 160 14.74 15.50 -11.30
C PHE A 160 13.63 14.52 -11.69
N THR A 161 13.67 13.33 -11.11
CA THR A 161 12.57 12.35 -11.16
C THR A 161 12.05 12.21 -9.75
N PHE A 162 10.94 12.87 -9.46
CA PHE A 162 10.41 13.01 -8.11
C PHE A 162 9.13 12.21 -7.93
N THR A 163 9.13 11.31 -6.93
CA THR A 163 7.96 10.54 -6.50
C THR A 163 7.75 10.78 -5.01
N PRO A 164 6.74 11.57 -4.59
CA PRO A 164 6.39 11.69 -3.19
C PRO A 164 5.91 10.35 -2.61
N GLY A 165 5.91 10.22 -1.27
CA GLY A 165 5.48 9.00 -0.60
C GLY A 165 4.08 8.57 -1.05
N TRP A 166 3.89 7.27 -1.31
CA TRP A 166 2.59 6.68 -1.62
C TRP A 166 2.14 5.75 -0.50
N PHE A 167 0.88 5.35 -0.56
CA PHE A 167 0.23 4.59 0.50
C PHE A 167 -0.32 3.27 -0.03
N ASP A 168 0.15 2.16 0.54
CA ASP A 168 -0.30 0.82 0.15
C ASP A 168 -1.63 0.42 0.82
N ASP A 169 -1.95 1.00 1.98
CA ASP A 169 -3.08 0.59 2.82
C ASP A 169 -4.24 1.60 2.86
N LEU A 170 -4.15 2.70 2.10
CA LEU A 170 -5.21 3.73 2.04
C LEU A 170 -5.16 4.51 0.73
N SER A 171 -6.30 5.08 0.36
CA SER A 171 -6.47 5.85 -0.87
C SER A 171 -6.33 7.36 -0.66
N VAL A 172 -6.06 8.08 -1.75
CA VAL A 172 -5.98 9.53 -1.80
C VAL A 172 -7.07 10.06 -2.73
N GLY A 173 -7.83 11.06 -2.29
CA GLY A 173 -8.88 11.71 -3.07
C GLY A 173 -8.36 12.66 -4.13
N ASN A 174 -7.37 13.45 -3.77
CA ASN A 174 -6.73 14.39 -4.65
C ASN A 174 -5.22 14.46 -4.35
N MET A 175 -4.41 14.05 -5.31
CA MET A 175 -2.96 14.15 -5.27
C MET A 175 -2.48 15.24 -6.23
N GLN A 176 -1.70 16.19 -5.72
CA GLN A 176 -1.11 17.27 -6.48
C GLN A 176 0.37 17.44 -6.15
N ILE A 177 1.19 17.61 -7.20
CA ILE A 177 2.58 18.06 -7.06
C ILE A 177 2.66 19.48 -7.63
N ARG A 178 3.33 20.37 -6.90
CA ARG A 178 3.63 21.75 -7.29
C ARG A 178 5.12 21.94 -7.25
N TRP A 179 5.72 22.43 -8.32
CA TRP A 179 7.16 22.64 -8.43
C TRP A 179 7.44 24.08 -8.80
N ARG A 180 8.29 24.77 -8.04
CA ARG A 180 8.65 26.16 -8.32
C ARG A 180 9.28 26.28 -9.71
N ASN A 181 8.61 27.02 -10.60
CA ASN A 181 9.03 27.18 -11.97
C ASN A 181 10.21 28.15 -12.08
N GLY A 182 11.15 27.84 -12.96
CA GLY A 182 12.26 28.70 -13.36
C GLY A 182 12.28 28.94 -14.86
N GLU A 183 13.00 29.96 -15.31
CA GLU A 183 13.11 30.24 -16.75
C GLU A 183 13.79 29.05 -17.46
N GLY A 184 13.14 28.53 -18.50
CA GLY A 184 13.67 27.43 -19.31
C GLY A 184 13.54 26.04 -18.69
N PHE A 185 12.81 25.88 -17.58
CA PHE A 185 12.49 24.56 -17.03
C PHE A 185 11.62 23.79 -18.02
N LEU A 186 11.92 22.51 -18.22
CA LEU A 186 11.12 21.59 -19.01
C LEU A 186 10.52 20.53 -18.08
N ALA A 187 9.22 20.26 -18.21
CA ALA A 187 8.54 19.34 -17.32
C ALA A 187 7.35 18.67 -18.02
N ASP A 188 6.89 17.56 -17.46
CA ASP A 188 5.68 16.84 -17.89
C ASP A 188 4.42 17.29 -17.13
N ASN A 189 4.39 18.56 -16.72
CA ASN A 189 3.33 19.13 -15.90
C ASN A 189 1.98 19.26 -16.63
N THR A 190 0.89 19.17 -15.87
CA THR A 190 -0.48 19.31 -16.39
C THR A 190 -0.83 20.76 -16.69
N ARG A 191 -0.43 21.68 -15.82
CA ARG A 191 -0.65 23.13 -15.98
C ARG A 191 0.44 23.97 -15.33
N VAL A 192 0.41 25.27 -15.60
CA VAL A 192 1.19 26.28 -14.87
C VAL A 192 0.23 27.16 -14.08
N GLU A 193 0.53 27.40 -12.82
CA GLU A 193 -0.25 28.25 -11.92
C GLU A 193 0.66 29.23 -11.18
N GLY A 194 0.60 30.50 -11.57
CA GLY A 194 1.53 31.51 -11.07
C GLY A 194 2.97 31.11 -11.36
N ASP A 195 3.79 31.03 -10.31
CA ASP A 195 5.20 30.64 -10.39
C ASP A 195 5.42 29.12 -10.22
N TYR A 196 4.37 28.29 -10.35
CA TYR A 196 4.47 26.84 -10.12
C TYR A 196 4.06 26.04 -11.35
N LEU A 197 4.85 25.01 -11.67
CA LEU A 197 4.46 23.89 -12.52
C LEU A 197 3.60 22.95 -11.65
N VAL A 198 2.45 22.54 -12.15
CA VAL A 198 1.49 21.74 -11.37
C VAL A 198 1.10 20.47 -12.11
N TRP A 199 1.10 19.36 -11.38
CA TRP A 199 0.58 18.07 -11.80
C TRP A 199 -0.66 17.73 -10.98
N ASP A 200 -1.78 17.49 -11.66
CA ASP A 200 -3.01 17.04 -11.03
C ASP A 200 -3.21 15.57 -11.36
N PHE A 201 -2.94 14.71 -10.38
CA PHE A 201 -3.12 13.26 -10.54
C PHE A 201 -4.56 12.84 -10.23
N GLY A 202 -5.29 13.66 -9.46
CA GLY A 202 -6.61 13.32 -8.97
C GLY A 202 -6.55 12.22 -7.92
N ALA A 203 -7.51 11.31 -7.93
CA ALA A 203 -7.57 10.23 -6.96
C ALA A 203 -6.50 9.16 -7.24
N LEU A 204 -5.85 8.68 -6.17
CA LEU A 204 -4.92 7.56 -6.21
C LEU A 204 -5.49 6.40 -5.37
N ALA A 205 -5.54 5.22 -5.98
CA ALA A 205 -5.85 3.98 -5.29
C ALA A 205 -4.65 3.49 -4.46
N HIS A 206 -4.86 2.43 -3.68
CA HIS A 206 -3.81 1.76 -2.91
C HIS A 206 -2.59 1.42 -3.76
N GLY A 207 -1.41 1.73 -3.26
CA GLY A 207 -0.11 1.47 -3.90
C GLY A 207 0.17 2.30 -5.15
N GLN A 208 -0.73 3.21 -5.55
CA GLN A 208 -0.48 4.09 -6.69
C GLN A 208 0.41 5.27 -6.29
N ALA A 209 1.41 5.54 -7.12
CA ALA A 209 2.36 6.62 -6.92
C ALA A 209 2.19 7.71 -7.99
N ALA A 210 2.34 8.95 -7.56
CA ALA A 210 2.47 10.11 -8.44
C ALA A 210 3.94 10.33 -8.78
N ARG A 211 4.25 10.72 -10.02
CA ARG A 211 5.61 11.02 -10.45
C ARG A 211 5.65 12.28 -11.30
N ALA A 212 6.61 13.15 -11.01
CA ALA A 212 6.89 14.36 -11.75
C ALA A 212 8.33 14.30 -12.30
N HIS A 213 8.50 14.76 -13.54
CA HIS A 213 9.82 14.92 -14.15
C HIS A 213 10.07 16.39 -14.46
N VAL A 214 11.22 16.89 -14.01
CA VAL A 214 11.66 18.27 -14.27
C VAL A 214 13.10 18.26 -14.73
N THR A 215 13.35 18.88 -15.88
CA THR A 215 14.69 19.18 -16.39
C THR A 215 14.96 20.66 -16.18
N VAL A 216 16.01 20.94 -15.40
CA VAL A 216 16.50 22.27 -15.08
C VAL A 216 17.64 22.63 -16.07
N PRO A 217 17.59 23.80 -16.72
CA PRO A 217 18.60 24.20 -17.70
C PRO A 217 19.91 24.60 -17.03
N VAL A 218 21.00 24.56 -17.81
CA VAL A 218 22.38 24.87 -17.40
C VAL A 218 22.52 26.21 -16.67
N THR A 219 21.69 27.20 -17.02
CA THR A 219 21.68 28.52 -16.39
C THR A 219 21.38 28.48 -14.88
N TYR A 220 20.66 27.45 -14.42
CA TYR A 220 20.39 27.19 -13.01
C TYR A 220 21.28 26.09 -12.46
N SER A 221 21.39 24.96 -13.16
CA SER A 221 22.14 23.79 -12.67
C SER A 221 23.64 24.01 -12.55
N ALA A 222 24.21 25.01 -13.23
CA ALA A 222 25.63 25.37 -13.06
C ALA A 222 25.99 25.86 -11.65
N ALA A 223 25.01 26.27 -10.85
CA ALA A 223 25.20 26.67 -9.44
C ALA A 223 25.03 25.50 -8.46
N PHE A 224 24.51 24.35 -8.92
CA PHE A 224 24.21 23.23 -8.04
C PHE A 224 25.47 22.62 -7.45
N ALA A 225 25.40 22.24 -6.18
CA ALA A 225 26.50 21.66 -5.46
C ALA A 225 26.69 20.20 -5.92
N PRO A 226 27.92 19.77 -6.28
CA PRO A 226 28.16 18.41 -6.74
C PRO A 226 27.81 17.33 -5.70
N ASP A 227 27.93 17.65 -4.42
CA ASP A 227 27.56 16.79 -3.29
C ASP A 227 26.06 16.79 -2.98
N ALA A 228 25.27 17.67 -3.61
CA ALA A 228 23.80 17.61 -3.56
C ALA A 228 23.20 16.75 -4.69
N ALA A 229 24.01 16.30 -5.65
CA ALA A 229 23.58 15.40 -6.72
C ALA A 229 23.50 13.95 -6.23
N MET A 230 22.68 13.13 -6.89
CA MET A 230 22.64 11.68 -6.61
C MET A 230 24.02 11.04 -6.83
N ALA A 231 24.49 10.35 -5.81
CA ALA A 231 25.68 9.52 -5.82
C ALA A 231 25.34 8.08 -6.26
N PRO A 232 26.31 7.27 -6.72
CA PRO A 232 26.09 5.88 -7.14
C PRO A 232 25.35 5.02 -6.10
N GLU A 233 25.54 5.32 -4.82
CA GLU A 233 24.90 4.66 -3.67
C GLU A 233 23.37 4.88 -3.65
N ASP A 234 22.90 6.01 -4.17
CA ASP A 234 21.49 6.40 -4.17
C ASP A 234 20.66 5.67 -5.22
N TYR A 235 21.32 5.07 -6.21
CA TYR A 235 20.67 4.26 -7.23
C TYR A 235 20.20 2.90 -6.69
N GLY A 236 20.41 2.65 -5.39
CA GLY A 236 20.30 1.35 -4.76
C GLY A 236 21.56 0.54 -5.03
N ALA A 237 21.93 -0.34 -4.10
CA ALA A 237 22.99 -1.30 -4.37
C ALA A 237 22.64 -2.04 -5.67
N GLU A 238 23.52 -2.01 -6.68
CA GLU A 238 23.55 -3.11 -7.63
C GLU A 238 23.62 -4.36 -6.76
N SER A 239 22.63 -5.23 -6.86
CA SER A 239 22.78 -6.56 -6.31
C SER A 239 23.97 -7.14 -7.05
N GLU A 240 25.17 -7.05 -6.45
CA GLU A 240 26.35 -7.78 -6.87
C GLU A 240 25.84 -9.19 -7.15
N PRO A 241 25.96 -9.70 -8.40
CA PRO A 241 25.52 -11.05 -8.71
C PRO A 241 26.30 -11.96 -7.78
N GLY A 242 25.64 -12.42 -6.71
CA GLY A 242 26.32 -12.95 -5.54
C GLY A 242 27.40 -13.93 -5.94
N ASP A 243 28.62 -13.72 -5.44
CA ASP A 243 29.87 -14.42 -5.76
C ASP A 243 29.67 -15.91 -6.08
N LEU A 244 29.27 -16.20 -7.32
CA LEU A 244 29.50 -17.47 -7.96
C LEU A 244 30.90 -17.32 -8.55
N PRO A 245 31.91 -18.05 -8.06
CA PRO A 245 33.28 -17.89 -8.55
C PRO A 245 33.27 -17.97 -10.08
N ASP A 246 33.99 -17.07 -10.76
CA ASP A 246 33.99 -16.87 -12.23
C ASP A 246 34.11 -18.16 -13.08
N ALA A 247 34.54 -19.26 -12.49
CA ALA A 247 34.58 -20.60 -13.11
C ALA A 247 33.22 -21.33 -13.17
N LEU A 248 32.22 -20.95 -12.36
CA LEU A 248 30.91 -21.60 -12.26
C LEU A 248 29.81 -20.89 -13.06
N GLY A 249 29.92 -19.58 -13.27
CA GLY A 249 28.99 -18.80 -14.11
C GLY A 249 28.79 -19.38 -15.53
N PRO A 250 29.86 -19.57 -16.33
CA PRO A 250 29.73 -20.17 -17.66
C PRO A 250 29.30 -21.65 -17.60
N PHE A 251 29.62 -22.37 -16.52
CA PHE A 251 29.17 -23.75 -16.32
C PHE A 251 27.66 -23.82 -16.08
N PHE A 252 27.08 -22.93 -15.28
CA PHE A 252 25.63 -22.86 -15.06
C PHE A 252 24.88 -22.42 -16.31
N VAL A 253 25.38 -21.43 -17.05
CA VAL A 253 24.78 -21.02 -18.33
C VAL A 253 24.85 -22.16 -19.35
N PHE A 254 25.99 -22.85 -19.46
CA PHE A 254 26.12 -24.03 -20.31
C PHE A 254 25.21 -25.18 -19.85
N LEU A 255 25.06 -25.41 -18.55
CA LEU A 255 24.19 -26.44 -17.99
C LEU A 255 22.71 -26.14 -18.28
N VAL A 256 22.27 -24.90 -18.08
CA VAL A 256 20.90 -24.46 -18.42
C VAL A 256 20.67 -24.58 -19.92
N PHE A 257 21.64 -24.16 -20.75
CA PHE A 257 21.57 -24.32 -22.20
C PHE A 257 21.55 -25.79 -22.62
N ALA A 258 22.36 -26.65 -22.00
CA ALA A 258 22.40 -28.09 -22.27
C ALA A 258 21.11 -28.78 -21.81
N ILE A 259 20.54 -28.37 -20.68
CA ILE A 259 19.22 -28.83 -20.21
C ILE A 259 18.12 -28.35 -21.16
N ALA A 260 18.18 -27.12 -21.64
CA ALA A 260 17.24 -26.58 -22.62
C ALA A 260 17.35 -27.33 -23.95
N VAL A 261 18.56 -27.56 -24.46
CA VAL A 261 18.80 -28.34 -25.68
C VAL A 261 18.39 -29.80 -25.49
N PHE A 262 18.65 -30.40 -24.32
CA PHE A 262 18.21 -31.75 -23.98
C PHE A 262 16.68 -31.82 -23.87
N ALA A 263 16.03 -30.82 -23.27
CA ALA A 263 14.57 -30.72 -23.20
C ALA A 263 13.95 -30.50 -24.58
N ILE A 264 14.58 -29.70 -25.44
CA ILE A 264 14.16 -29.49 -26.84
C ILE A 264 14.37 -30.77 -27.65
N ALA A 265 15.48 -31.49 -27.46
CA ALA A 265 15.77 -32.75 -28.13
C ALA A 265 14.84 -33.88 -27.64
N ALA A 266 14.57 -33.95 -26.33
CA ALA A 266 13.66 -34.90 -25.71
C ALA A 266 12.18 -34.59 -26.02
N SER A 267 11.83 -33.32 -26.29
CA SER A 267 10.48 -32.92 -26.74
C SER A 267 10.26 -33.08 -28.25
N ARG A 268 11.25 -33.55 -29.02
CA ARG A 268 11.05 -33.97 -30.43
C ARG A 268 10.44 -35.36 -30.57
N THR A 269 9.30 -35.59 -29.91
CA THR A 269 8.28 -36.51 -30.44
C THR A 269 7.01 -35.69 -30.71
N PRO A 270 6.73 -35.31 -31.97
CA PRO A 270 5.66 -34.37 -32.26
C PRO A 270 4.31 -35.07 -32.15
N ARG A 271 3.50 -34.66 -31.18
CA ARG A 271 2.04 -34.87 -31.20
C ARG A 271 1.35 -33.59 -30.73
N TRP A 272 1.03 -32.76 -31.72
CA TRP A 272 0.17 -31.59 -31.60
C TRP A 272 -1.25 -32.05 -31.26
N GLY A 273 -1.84 -31.50 -30.19
CA GLY A 273 -3.23 -31.72 -29.80
C GLY A 273 -3.66 -30.62 -28.82
N GLY A 274 -4.40 -29.63 -29.33
CA GLY A 274 -4.76 -28.42 -28.58
C GLY A 274 -5.78 -28.61 -27.46
N GLY A 275 -6.10 -27.51 -26.78
CA GLY A 275 -7.34 -27.38 -25.99
C GLY A 275 -7.18 -26.75 -24.61
N LEU A 276 -7.73 -25.54 -24.49
CA LEU A 276 -8.26 -24.85 -23.31
C LEU A 276 -8.49 -25.68 -22.03
N GLY A 277 -8.03 -25.14 -20.89
CA GLY A 277 -8.54 -25.44 -19.54
C GLY A 277 -7.61 -26.24 -18.64
N GLY A 278 -6.72 -25.56 -17.89
CA GLY A 278 -5.88 -26.18 -16.87
C GLY A 278 -5.97 -25.43 -15.55
N GLY A 279 -6.87 -25.87 -14.66
CA GLY A 279 -7.02 -25.30 -13.32
C GLY A 279 -8.18 -25.84 -12.48
N ILE A 280 -8.50 -27.14 -12.54
CA ILE A 280 -9.61 -27.71 -11.74
C ILE A 280 -9.19 -29.03 -11.08
N ASP A 281 -9.46 -29.14 -9.77
CA ASP A 281 -9.09 -30.23 -8.87
C ASP A 281 -9.79 -31.57 -9.28
N PRO A 282 -9.05 -32.70 -9.30
CA PRO A 282 -9.59 -34.04 -9.50
C PRO A 282 -10.72 -34.45 -8.54
N GLY A 283 -10.83 -33.83 -7.36
CA GLY A 283 -11.88 -34.07 -6.37
C GLY A 283 -13.28 -33.57 -6.75
N ASP A 284 -13.40 -32.76 -7.81
CA ASP A 284 -14.63 -32.07 -8.19
C ASP A 284 -15.50 -32.83 -9.21
N TRP A 285 -15.13 -34.06 -9.62
CA TRP A 285 -15.80 -34.80 -10.69
C TRP A 285 -16.37 -36.15 -10.27
N PHE A 286 -17.56 -36.49 -10.78
CA PHE A 286 -18.11 -37.85 -10.75
C PHE A 286 -18.03 -38.53 -12.12
N TRP A 287 -17.75 -39.82 -12.10
CA TRP A 287 -17.65 -40.66 -13.29
C TRP A 287 -18.94 -41.44 -13.52
N TYR A 288 -19.36 -41.51 -14.78
CA TYR A 288 -20.55 -42.23 -15.20
C TYR A 288 -20.28 -43.09 -16.44
N THR A 289 -20.93 -44.25 -16.52
CA THR A 289 -20.80 -45.18 -17.65
C THR A 289 -22.16 -45.73 -18.08
N ASN A 290 -22.33 -45.97 -19.37
CA ASN A 290 -23.48 -46.72 -19.93
C ASN A 290 -23.08 -48.12 -20.42
N GLY A 291 -21.87 -48.58 -20.09
CA GLY A 291 -21.32 -49.89 -20.52
C GLY A 291 -20.51 -49.84 -21.83
N LEU A 292 -20.73 -48.84 -22.68
CA LEU A 292 -19.96 -48.60 -23.92
C LEU A 292 -19.04 -47.38 -23.80
N HIS A 293 -19.48 -46.35 -23.08
CA HIS A 293 -18.77 -45.09 -22.92
C HIS A 293 -18.72 -44.66 -21.45
N THR A 294 -17.58 -44.08 -21.07
CA THR A 294 -17.36 -43.52 -19.73
C THR A 294 -17.10 -42.03 -19.85
N ILE A 295 -17.83 -41.23 -19.08
CA ILE A 295 -17.80 -39.76 -19.09
C ILE A 295 -17.56 -39.23 -17.67
N ARG A 296 -17.02 -38.00 -17.55
CA ARG A 296 -16.88 -37.27 -16.27
C ARG A 296 -17.74 -36.01 -16.26
N ARG A 297 -18.36 -35.68 -15.12
CA ARG A 297 -19.10 -34.43 -14.90
C ARG A 297 -18.83 -33.85 -13.51
N ALA A 298 -18.91 -32.53 -13.39
CA ALA A 298 -18.66 -31.83 -12.13
C ALA A 298 -19.73 -32.18 -11.07
N ARG A 299 -19.34 -32.17 -9.80
CA ARG A 299 -20.21 -32.44 -8.65
C ARG A 299 -21.38 -31.44 -8.62
N GLY A 300 -22.61 -31.95 -8.67
CA GLY A 300 -23.84 -31.15 -8.67
C GLY A 300 -24.67 -31.24 -9.95
N MET A 301 -24.10 -31.75 -11.05
CA MET A 301 -24.86 -32.00 -12.28
C MET A 301 -25.51 -33.40 -12.27
N PRO A 302 -26.82 -33.53 -12.51
CA PRO A 302 -27.49 -34.83 -12.57
C PRO A 302 -26.97 -35.69 -13.76
N PRO A 303 -26.96 -37.02 -13.62
CA PRO A 303 -26.47 -37.91 -14.68
C PRO A 303 -27.40 -37.88 -15.91
N PRO A 304 -26.84 -38.00 -17.13
CA PRO A 304 -27.63 -38.25 -18.33
C PRO A 304 -28.41 -39.57 -18.22
N VAL A 305 -29.59 -39.62 -18.83
CA VAL A 305 -30.45 -40.81 -18.81
C VAL A 305 -29.70 -42.01 -19.43
N GLY A 306 -29.67 -43.13 -18.72
CA GLY A 306 -28.97 -44.36 -19.15
C GLY A 306 -27.51 -44.50 -18.70
N TYR A 307 -26.97 -43.52 -17.96
CA TYR A 307 -25.63 -43.56 -17.39
C TYR A 307 -25.68 -43.82 -15.87
N ARG A 308 -24.86 -44.76 -15.39
CA ARG A 308 -24.73 -45.12 -13.97
C ARG A 308 -23.37 -44.70 -13.41
N ARG A 309 -23.32 -44.37 -12.12
CA ARG A 309 -22.08 -43.97 -11.45
C ARG A 309 -21.05 -45.09 -11.48
N THR A 310 -19.80 -44.75 -11.72
CA THR A 310 -18.68 -45.69 -11.77
C THR A 310 -17.43 -45.05 -11.19
N ASP A 311 -16.41 -45.86 -10.98
CA ASP A 311 -15.09 -45.39 -10.56
C ASP A 311 -14.29 -44.88 -11.76
N PRO A 312 -13.28 -44.01 -11.54
CA PRO A 312 -12.39 -43.56 -12.61
C PRO A 312 -11.80 -44.74 -13.41
N PRO A 313 -11.59 -44.58 -14.73
CA PRO A 313 -10.93 -45.59 -15.55
C PRO A 313 -9.58 -46.01 -14.99
N ARG A 314 -9.23 -47.29 -15.14
CA ARG A 314 -7.90 -47.79 -14.73
C ARG A 314 -6.82 -47.02 -15.51
N ASN A 315 -5.82 -46.51 -14.78
CA ASN A 315 -4.73 -45.66 -15.25
C ASN A 315 -5.07 -44.17 -15.47
N PHE A 316 -6.21 -43.68 -14.97
CA PHE A 316 -6.42 -42.24 -14.89
C PHE A 316 -5.46 -41.63 -13.86
N GLN A 317 -4.48 -40.85 -14.33
CA GLN A 317 -3.62 -40.03 -13.50
C GLN A 317 -4.17 -38.60 -13.49
N PRO A 318 -4.59 -38.07 -12.32
CA PRO A 318 -4.89 -36.66 -12.23
C PRO A 318 -3.60 -35.86 -12.38
N GLY A 319 -3.61 -34.86 -13.27
CA GLY A 319 -2.52 -33.89 -13.40
C GLY A 319 -2.45 -33.00 -12.15
N GLY A 320 -1.86 -33.53 -11.08
CA GLY A 320 -1.64 -32.84 -9.82
C GLY A 320 -0.33 -32.05 -9.85
N GLY A 321 -0.38 -30.79 -10.30
CA GLY A 321 0.58 -29.79 -9.88
C GLY A 321 0.29 -29.46 -8.42
N SER A 322 1.20 -29.77 -7.50
CA SER A 322 1.08 -29.43 -6.09
C SER A 322 1.17 -27.91 -5.91
N SER A 323 0.05 -27.21 -5.98
CA SER A 323 -0.11 -25.91 -5.33
C SER A 323 -0.72 -26.17 -3.96
N ARG A 324 0.13 -26.18 -2.93
CA ARG A 324 -0.31 -26.10 -1.54
C ARG A 324 -0.88 -24.70 -1.34
N GLY A 325 -2.19 -24.60 -1.19
CA GLY A 325 -2.81 -23.49 -0.47
C GLY A 325 -2.82 -23.77 1.03
N GLY A 326 -2.71 -22.71 1.84
CA GLY A 326 -3.10 -22.74 3.25
C GLY A 326 -2.40 -21.72 4.14
N GLY A 327 -3.12 -20.65 4.49
CA GLY A 327 -3.28 -20.23 5.89
C GLY A 327 -2.16 -19.44 6.59
N VAL A 328 -2.52 -18.20 6.93
CA VAL A 328 -2.07 -17.36 8.07
C VAL A 328 -1.34 -18.05 9.26
N GLY A 329 -0.21 -17.45 9.69
CA GLY A 329 0.14 -17.30 11.12
C GLY A 329 1.50 -17.82 11.64
N ARG A 330 2.37 -16.86 12.00
CA ARG A 330 3.37 -16.80 13.11
C ARG A 330 4.84 -17.27 12.91
N ARG A 331 5.73 -16.26 13.00
CA ARG A 331 7.01 -16.09 13.74
C ARG A 331 8.07 -17.21 13.69
N ASP A 332 9.26 -16.91 13.16
CA ASP A 332 10.44 -16.45 13.92
C ASP A 332 11.68 -16.34 13.00
N GLY A 333 12.41 -15.23 13.10
CA GLY A 333 13.85 -15.16 12.86
C GLY A 333 14.36 -14.79 11.46
N GLY A 334 14.87 -13.56 11.34
CA GLY A 334 16.08 -13.27 10.54
C GLY A 334 15.86 -12.62 9.18
N ASP A 335 16.42 -11.42 9.07
CA ASP A 335 16.88 -10.75 7.84
C ASP A 335 15.84 -9.96 7.03
N HIS A 336 15.83 -8.66 7.33
CA HIS A 336 15.06 -7.61 6.68
C HIS A 336 15.59 -7.36 5.26
N HIS A 337 14.80 -7.72 4.25
CA HIS A 337 14.93 -7.19 2.90
C HIS A 337 13.88 -6.10 2.69
N SER A 338 14.37 -4.86 2.63
CA SER A 338 13.66 -3.62 2.35
C SER A 338 12.95 -3.65 1.00
N SER A 339 11.62 -3.50 0.99
CA SER A 339 10.84 -3.33 -0.24
C SER A 339 10.77 -1.85 -0.64
N CYS A 340 11.89 -1.30 -1.14
CA CYS A 340 11.78 -0.21 -2.12
C CYS A 340 11.49 -0.88 -3.47
N ALA A 341 10.23 -0.90 -3.90
CA ALA A 341 9.85 -1.41 -5.21
C ALA A 341 10.22 -0.37 -6.29
N CYS A 342 11.51 -0.25 -6.60
CA CYS A 342 11.97 0.51 -7.76
C CYS A 342 11.79 -0.35 -9.01
N ALA A 343 10.68 -0.16 -9.73
CA ALA A 343 10.58 -0.59 -11.13
C ALA A 343 11.39 0.37 -12.01
N CYS A 344 12.72 0.36 -11.88
CA CYS A 344 13.61 1.10 -12.78
C CYS A 344 13.85 0.24 -14.02
N ALA A 345 13.17 0.56 -15.11
CA ALA A 345 13.66 0.17 -16.43
C ALA A 345 14.99 0.94 -16.64
N SER A 346 16.05 0.18 -16.89
CA SER A 346 17.42 0.64 -17.16
C SER A 346 17.50 2.03 -17.80
N SER A 347 18.22 2.95 -17.14
CA SER A 347 18.78 4.25 -17.59
C SER A 347 18.30 5.57 -16.95
N CYS A 348 17.38 5.58 -15.98
CA CYS A 348 16.99 6.83 -15.29
C CYS A 348 17.17 6.76 -13.76
N ALA A 349 17.91 7.72 -13.20
CA ALA A 349 18.01 7.97 -11.76
C ALA A 349 16.65 8.43 -11.19
N CYS A 350 16.25 7.92 -10.01
CA CYS A 350 14.98 8.30 -9.39
C CYS A 350 15.15 8.58 -7.89
N ALA A 351 14.62 9.72 -7.42
CA ALA A 351 14.33 9.94 -6.01
C ALA A 351 12.95 9.33 -5.76
N CYS A 352 12.94 8.07 -5.35
CA CYS A 352 11.71 7.34 -5.02
C CYS A 352 11.50 7.36 -3.52
N ALA A 353 10.38 7.91 -3.07
CA ALA A 353 9.96 7.74 -1.69
C ALA A 353 9.66 6.26 -1.37
N CYS A 354 9.55 5.94 -0.08
CA CYS A 354 9.16 4.60 0.34
C CYS A 354 7.65 4.42 0.35
N ALA A 355 7.20 3.21 -0.01
CA ALA A 355 5.83 2.77 0.19
C ALA A 355 5.58 2.67 1.70
N GLY A 356 4.78 3.57 2.25
CA GLY A 356 4.52 3.51 3.68
C GLY A 356 3.72 4.68 4.18
N GLY A 357 2.53 4.34 4.67
CA GLY A 357 1.78 5.17 5.59
C GLY A 357 0.67 4.32 6.18
N GLY A 358 0.71 4.21 7.50
CA GLY A 358 -0.25 3.48 8.29
C GLY A 358 -0.34 4.14 9.66
N ARG A 359 -1.45 3.88 10.35
CA ARG A 359 -1.64 4.32 11.73
C ARG A 359 -0.69 3.53 12.63
N ALA A 360 -0.23 4.15 13.71
CA ALA A 360 -0.21 3.38 14.95
C ALA A 360 -0.96 4.10 16.08
N GLY A 361 -2.02 3.44 16.52
CA GLY A 361 -2.63 3.67 17.82
C GLY A 361 -2.04 2.67 18.80
N CYS A 362 -1.97 3.03 20.08
CA CYS A 362 -1.57 2.10 21.13
C CYS A 362 -2.70 1.09 21.46
N THR A 363 -2.78 -0.02 20.72
CA THR A 363 -3.46 -1.28 21.09
C THR A 363 -2.78 -2.44 20.31
N ALA A 364 -2.25 -3.54 20.84
CA ALA A 364 -1.86 -3.97 22.17
C ALA A 364 -0.45 -4.60 22.05
N LYS A 365 0.55 -4.06 22.77
CA LYS A 365 1.71 -4.90 23.11
C LYS A 365 1.27 -5.74 24.29
N ASP A 366 1.17 -7.04 24.08
CA ASP A 366 1.10 -8.04 25.14
C ASP A 366 2.12 -7.64 26.22
N PHE A 367 1.63 -7.16 27.37
CA PHE A 367 2.47 -7.05 28.55
C PHE A 367 2.83 -8.49 28.91
N TYR A 368 4.02 -8.91 28.51
CA TYR A 368 4.69 -10.03 29.13
C TYR A 368 4.51 -9.86 30.63
N THR A 369 3.73 -10.76 31.22
CA THR A 369 3.62 -10.90 32.66
C THR A 369 5.03 -11.27 33.13
N VAL A 370 5.82 -10.27 33.49
CA VAL A 370 6.97 -10.51 34.37
C VAL A 370 6.34 -10.87 35.70
N LYS A 371 6.16 -12.17 35.93
CA LYS A 371 5.97 -12.69 37.27
C LYS A 371 7.22 -12.30 38.04
N LEU A 372 7.14 -11.20 38.78
CA LEU A 372 8.07 -10.97 39.87
C LEU A 372 7.87 -12.14 40.84
N THR A 373 8.89 -12.98 40.95
CA THR A 373 8.98 -13.99 41.99
C THR A 373 8.84 -13.30 43.33
N SER A 374 7.74 -13.57 44.03
CA SER A 374 7.59 -13.24 45.44
C SER A 374 8.69 -13.97 46.22
N GLY A 375 9.66 -13.22 46.71
CA GLY A 375 10.78 -13.72 47.49
C GLY A 375 11.23 -12.71 48.54
N ALA A 376 10.52 -12.74 49.66
CA ALA A 376 10.96 -12.48 51.04
C ALA A 376 11.79 -11.21 51.39
N ALA A 377 11.18 -10.41 52.27
CA ALA A 377 11.72 -9.69 53.45
C ALA A 377 11.21 -8.24 53.46
N GLY A 378 10.53 -7.74 54.48
CA GLY A 378 10.22 -8.29 55.79
C GLY A 378 9.21 -7.42 56.55
N GLU A 379 8.61 -8.06 57.55
CA GLU A 379 8.20 -7.55 58.86
C GLU A 379 7.90 -6.03 59.01
N GLU A 380 6.62 -5.69 59.17
CA GLU A 380 6.21 -4.67 60.14
C GLU A 380 4.88 -5.09 60.79
N ALA A 381 4.90 -5.19 62.11
CA ALA A 381 3.84 -5.70 62.98
C ALA A 381 2.76 -4.64 63.28
N PRO A 382 1.55 -5.04 63.75
CA PRO A 382 0.47 -4.12 64.07
C PRO A 382 0.40 -3.74 65.57
N HIS A 383 0.10 -2.48 65.83
CA HIS A 383 -0.44 -1.89 67.07
C HIS A 383 -1.35 -0.75 66.58
N GLU A 384 -2.54 -0.42 67.08
CA GLU A 384 -3.36 -0.66 68.28
C GLU A 384 -4.76 -0.15 67.84
N SER A 385 -5.93 -0.58 68.30
CA SER A 385 -6.43 -0.85 69.65
C SER A 385 -7.82 -1.49 69.55
#